data_AF-A0A2G2Z2A2-F1
#
_entry.id   AF-A0A2G2Z2A2-F1
#
_cell.length_a   1.000
_cell.length_b   1.000
_cell.length_c   1.000
_cell.angle_alpha   90.00
_cell.angle_beta   90.00
_cell.angle_gamma   90.00
#
_symmetry.space_group_name_H-M   'P 1'
#
loop_
_entity.id
_entity.type
_entity.pdbx_description
1 polymer ?
#
loop_
_entity_poly.entity_id
_entity_poly.type
_entity_poly.pdbx_seq_one_letter_code
_entity_poly.pdbx_strand_id
1 'polypeptide(L)'
;VDVVISLLPPSCHGIIAKTCIELKKHLVTASYVDDSLLKLDQDAKSAGISILGEMGLDPGIDDKTVLAIFMKTQGPGPLLSANHHQNKI
;
A
#
# COMPACT_ATOMS: atom_id res chain seq x y z
N VAL A 1 -0.94 -0.89 -18.87
CA VAL A 1 -1.07 -0.24 -17.55
C VAL A 1 -0.05 -0.86 -16.64
N ASP A 2 0.72 -0.04 -15.93
CA ASP A 2 1.85 -0.48 -15.09
C ASP A 2 1.56 -0.28 -13.60
N VAL A 3 0.73 0.73 -13.29
CA VAL A 3 0.27 1.06 -11.95
C VAL A 3 -1.24 1.23 -11.97
N VAL A 4 -1.91 0.68 -10.95
CA VAL A 4 -3.33 0.87 -10.66
C VAL A 4 -3.45 1.84 -9.49
N ILE A 5 -4.29 2.86 -9.62
CA ILE A 5 -4.62 3.78 -8.53
C ILE A 5 -6.06 3.50 -8.13
N SER A 6 -6.27 3.00 -6.91
CA SER A 6 -7.60 2.74 -6.38
C SER A 6 -8.08 3.93 -5.54
N LEU A 7 -9.16 4.55 -6.01
CA LEU A 7 -9.94 5.57 -5.30
C LEU A 7 -11.33 5.04 -4.92
N LEU A 8 -11.48 3.71 -4.85
CA LEU A 8 -12.70 3.04 -4.41
C LEU A 8 -12.76 2.97 -2.88
N PRO A 9 -13.92 2.60 -2.29
CA PRO A 9 -14.03 2.38 -0.86
C PRO A 9 -13.00 1.36 -0.34
N PRO A 10 -12.48 1.51 0.90
CA PRO A 10 -11.42 0.65 1.45
C PRO A 10 -11.73 -0.86 1.41
N SER A 11 -13.01 -1.21 1.55
CA SER A 11 -13.49 -2.60 1.48
C SER A 11 -13.20 -3.28 0.13
N CYS A 12 -12.95 -2.52 -0.93
CA CYS A 12 -12.60 -3.05 -2.24
C CYS A 12 -11.10 -3.33 -2.42
N HIS A 13 -10.23 -2.75 -1.58
CA HIS A 13 -8.78 -2.80 -1.80
C HIS A 13 -8.21 -4.21 -1.75
N GLY A 14 -8.73 -5.09 -0.89
CA GLY A 14 -8.25 -6.47 -0.82
C GLY A 14 -8.48 -7.26 -2.13
N ILE A 15 -9.62 -7.03 -2.79
CA ILE A 15 -9.93 -7.68 -4.08
C ILE A 15 -9.04 -7.12 -5.18
N ILE A 16 -8.89 -5.80 -5.23
CA ILE A 16 -8.05 -5.11 -6.22
C ILE A 16 -6.58 -5.53 -6.07
N ALA A 17 -6.08 -5.62 -4.84
CA ALA A 17 -4.72 -6.05 -4.53
C ALA A 17 -4.43 -7.46 -5.05
N LYS A 18 -5.35 -8.41 -4.85
CA LYS A 18 -5.22 -9.78 -5.39
C LYS A 18 -5.14 -9.77 -6.91
N THR A 19 -6.02 -9.03 -7.57
CA THR A 19 -5.98 -8.89 -9.04
C THR A 19 -4.68 -8.23 -9.51
N CYS A 20 -4.16 -7.24 -8.78
CA CYS A 20 -2.89 -6.59 -9.09
C CYS A 20 -1.71 -7.58 -8.96
N ILE A 21 -1.71 -8.44 -7.94
CA ILE A 21 -0.71 -9.50 -7.76
C ILE A 21 -0.73 -10.48 -8.93
N GLU A 22 -1.91 -11.00 -9.28
CA GLU A 22 -2.09 -11.94 -10.40
C GLU A 22 -1.60 -11.35 -11.73
N LEU A 23 -1.93 -10.08 -11.98
CA LEU A 23 -1.56 -9.37 -13.20
C LEU A 23 -0.16 -8.73 -13.15
N LYS A 24 0.55 -8.88 -12.02
CA LYS A 24 1.85 -8.26 -11.75
C LYS A 24 1.85 -6.75 -12.02
N LYS A 25 0.88 -6.04 -11.47
CA LYS A 25 0.72 -4.59 -11.55
C LYS A 25 0.90 -3.94 -10.19
N HIS A 26 1.56 -2.79 -10.14
CA HIS A 26 1.68 -2.04 -8.89
C HIS A 26 0.33 -1.44 -8.49
N LEU A 27 0.11 -1.23 -7.19
CA LEU A 27 -1.12 -0.65 -6.65
C LEU A 27 -0.79 0.54 -5.74
N VAL A 28 -1.55 1.62 -5.89
CA VAL A 28 -1.55 2.78 -4.98
C VAL A 28 -2.97 3.03 -4.50
N THR A 29 -3.15 3.28 -3.20
CA THR A 29 -4.44 3.66 -2.60
C THR A 29 -4.28 4.88 -1.68
N ALA A 30 -5.36 5.63 -1.50
CA ALA A 30 -5.41 6.81 -0.62
C ALA A 30 -6.15 6.51 0.70
N SER A 31 -6.20 5.25 1.12
CA SER A 31 -6.90 4.83 2.34
C SER A 31 -5.98 4.07 3.27
N TYR A 32 -6.37 4.00 4.55
CA TYR A 32 -5.71 3.17 5.55
C TYR A 32 -5.54 1.74 5.08
N VAL A 33 -4.40 1.16 5.42
CA VAL A 33 -4.13 -0.26 5.17
C VAL A 33 -4.78 -1.10 6.27
N ASP A 34 -5.57 -2.10 5.87
CA ASP A 34 -6.17 -3.06 6.79
C ASP A 34 -5.40 -4.40 6.83
N ASP A 35 -5.78 -5.27 7.78
CA ASP A 35 -5.19 -6.61 7.95
C ASP A 35 -5.30 -7.48 6.69
N SER A 36 -6.27 -7.22 5.81
CA SER A 36 -6.45 -8.00 4.59
C SER A 36 -5.37 -7.68 3.57
N LEU A 37 -5.00 -6.41 3.42
CA LEU A 37 -3.88 -5.99 2.56
C LEU A 37 -2.54 -6.41 3.15
N LEU A 38 -2.38 -6.28 4.46
CA LEU A 38 -1.18 -6.69 5.18
C LEU A 38 -0.81 -8.16 4.94
N LYS A 39 -1.82 -9.04 4.91
CA LYS A 39 -1.62 -10.48 4.65
C LYS A 39 -1.10 -10.78 3.24
N LEU A 40 -1.22 -9.84 2.30
CA LEU A 40 -0.77 -10.00 0.91
C LEU A 40 0.70 -9.57 0.71
N ASP A 41 1.41 -9.18 1.78
CA ASP A 41 2.80 -8.71 1.71
C ASP A 41 3.74 -9.71 1.01
N GLN A 42 3.71 -10.98 1.44
CA GLN A 42 4.58 -12.00 0.86
C GLN A 42 4.22 -12.31 -0.60
N ASP A 43 2.94 -12.27 -0.93
CA ASP A 43 2.46 -12.53 -2.29
C ASP A 43 2.90 -11.43 -3.25
N ALA A 44 2.76 -10.16 -2.86
CA ALA A 44 3.20 -9.03 -3.69
C ALA A 44 4.73 -8.94 -3.82
N LYS A 45 5.50 -9.26 -2.76
CA LYS A 45 6.95 -9.42 -2.84
C LYS A 45 7.34 -10.52 -3.83
N SER A 46 6.69 -11.68 -3.74
CA SER A 46 6.94 -12.83 -4.63
C SER A 46 6.57 -12.52 -6.09
N ALA A 47 5.53 -11.73 -6.30
CA ALA A 47 5.12 -11.25 -7.62
C ALA A 47 6.01 -10.13 -8.18
N GLY A 48 6.89 -9.55 -7.35
CA GLY A 48 7.79 -8.47 -7.73
C GLY A 48 7.08 -7.12 -7.92
N ILE A 49 5.95 -6.91 -7.24
CA ILE A 49 5.18 -5.66 -7.32
C ILE A 49 5.22 -4.90 -6.00
N SER A 50 4.72 -3.67 -6.02
CA SER A 50 4.61 -2.81 -4.85
C SER A 50 3.17 -2.38 -4.66
N ILE A 51 2.72 -2.41 -3.40
CA ILE A 51 1.41 -1.94 -2.98
C ILE A 51 1.64 -0.84 -1.95
N LEU A 52 1.17 0.36 -2.25
CA LEU A 52 1.28 1.54 -1.40
C LEU A 52 -0.11 1.97 -0.95
N GLY A 53 -0.36 1.98 0.35
CA GLY A 53 -1.56 2.59 0.93
C GLY A 53 -1.27 3.98 1.50
N GLU A 54 -2.30 4.64 2.02
CA GLU A 54 -2.14 5.91 2.76
C GLU A 54 -1.44 7.01 1.95
N MET A 55 -1.66 7.07 0.64
CA MET A 55 -1.09 8.12 -0.22
C MET A 55 -2.09 9.27 -0.44
N GLY A 56 -2.72 9.74 0.63
CA GLY A 56 -3.76 10.78 0.62
C GLY A 56 -3.35 12.08 1.34
N LEU A 57 -4.37 12.83 1.78
CA LEU A 57 -4.19 13.98 2.66
C LEU A 57 -4.13 13.54 4.13
N ASP A 58 -5.17 12.83 4.56
CA ASP A 58 -5.34 12.12 5.84
C ASP A 58 -6.18 10.86 5.55
N PRO A 59 -5.59 9.65 5.59
CA PRO A 59 -4.18 9.38 5.87
C PRO A 59 -3.27 9.69 4.67
N GLY A 60 -2.11 10.28 4.95
CA GLY A 60 -1.03 10.45 4.00
C GLY A 60 0.00 11.48 4.41
N ILE A 61 -0.04 12.67 3.80
CA ILE A 61 0.96 13.72 4.09
C ILE A 61 0.87 14.26 5.52
N ASP A 62 -0.25 14.04 6.19
CA ASP A 62 -0.45 14.33 7.61
C ASP A 62 0.27 13.32 8.53
N ASP A 63 0.55 12.10 8.03
CA ASP A 63 1.17 11.03 8.79
C ASP A 63 2.70 11.05 8.67
N LYS A 64 3.36 11.15 9.83
CA LYS A 64 4.82 11.09 9.94
C LYS A 64 5.40 9.76 9.44
N THR A 65 4.61 8.70 9.46
CA THR A 65 4.96 7.35 8.99
C THR A 65 5.15 7.33 7.48
N VAL A 66 4.28 7.99 6.72
CA VAL A 66 4.38 8.10 5.26
C VAL A 66 5.64 8.89 4.87
N LEU A 67 5.90 10.00 5.55
CA LEU A 67 7.14 10.76 5.37
C LEU A 67 8.39 9.91 5.71
N ALA A 68 8.35 9.14 6.80
CA ALA A 68 9.46 8.27 7.18
C ALA A 68 9.71 7.15 6.15
N ILE A 69 8.65 6.56 5.58
CA ILE A 69 8.75 5.60 4.48
C ILE A 69 9.44 6.26 3.28
N PHE A 70 8.98 7.45 2.86
CA PHE A 70 9.57 8.18 1.74
C PHE A 70 11.05 8.51 1.95
N MET A 71 11.45 8.84 3.19
CA MET A 71 12.86 9.07 3.50
C MET A 71 13.69 7.78 3.51
N LYS A 72 13.10 6.66 3.90
CA LYS A 72 13.78 5.36 3.95
C LYS A 72 13.96 4.72 2.57
N THR A 73 13.17 5.13 1.58
CA THR A 73 13.16 4.58 0.21
C THR A 73 14.15 5.25 -0.75
N GLN A 74 15.10 6.07 -0.28
CA GLN A 74 16.23 6.55 -1.10
C GLN A 74 17.28 5.46 -1.42
N GLY A 75 16.85 4.22 -1.68
CA GLY A 75 17.67 3.07 -2.12
C GLY A 75 16.84 2.07 -2.94
N PRO A 76 17.47 1.25 -3.82
CA PRO A 76 16.76 0.44 -4.80
C PRO A 76 16.26 -0.89 -4.20
N GLY A 77 14.97 -1.02 -3.90
CA GLY A 77 14.36 -2.29 -3.48
C GLY A 77 12.82 -2.28 -3.48
N PRO A 78 12.15 -3.43 -3.73
CA PRO A 78 10.70 -3.50 -3.84
C PRO A 78 10.01 -3.41 -2.46
N LEU A 79 8.96 -2.58 -2.39
CA LEU A 79 8.35 -2.13 -1.15
C LEU A 79 6.97 -2.74 -0.89
N LEU A 80 6.82 -3.24 0.33
CA LEU A 80 5.58 -3.25 1.09
C LEU A 80 5.96 -2.84 2.52
N SER A 81 5.38 -1.76 3.01
CA SER A 81 5.51 -1.33 4.40
C SER A 81 4.15 -0.87 4.86
N ALA A 82 3.51 -1.67 5.68
CA ALA A 82 2.37 -1.25 6.47
C ALA A 82 2.81 -1.30 7.93
N ASN A 83 2.77 -0.15 8.60
CA ASN A 83 3.15 -0.02 10.00
C ASN A 83 1.90 0.25 10.83
N HIS A 84 1.78 -0.52 11.90
CA HIS A 84 0.74 -0.43 12.90
C HIS A 84 1.02 0.74 13.86
N HIS A 85 0.48 1.91 13.55
CA HIS A 85 0.26 3.04 14.47
C HIS A 85 -0.76 3.94 13.76
N GLN A 86 -2.00 4.19 14.19
CA GLN A 86 -2.63 4.13 15.50
C GLN A 86 -4.12 3.82 15.31
N ASN A 87 -4.59 2.68 15.82
CA ASN A 87 -5.97 2.62 16.30
C ASN A 87 -5.97 3.11 17.75
N LYS A 88 -6.07 4.42 17.94
CA LYS A 88 -6.39 5.02 19.24
C LYS A 88 -6.95 6.43 19.08
N ILE A 89 -8.19 6.51 18.58
CA ILE A 89 -9.17 7.49 19.07
C ILE A 89 -10.48 6.75 19.30
#